data_AF-A0A7Z0ETB7-F1
#
_entry.id   AF-A0A7Z0ETB7-F1
#
_cell.length_a   1.000
_cell.length_b   1.000
_cell.length_c   1.000
_cell.angle_alpha   90.00
_cell.angle_beta   90.00
_cell.angle_gamma   90.00
#
_symmetry.space_group_name_H-M   'P 1'
#
loop_
_entity.id
_entity.type
_entity.pdbx_description
1 polymer ?
#
loop_
_entity_poly.entity_id
_entity_poly.type
_entity_poly.pdbx_seq_one_letter_code
_entity_poly.pdbx_strand_id
1 'polypeptide(L)'
;MSDFSVRYSGMDDSAFDLRARTQDIRNSLDELATKMATVRGELDGATAENYDASMAQWRLNVQDMEILLAKAEQALTMIRNNYQNTDNKLSLEWVSQNM
;
A
#
# COMPACT_ATOMS: atom_id res chain seq x y z
N MET A 1 17.61 -6.58 19.53
CA MET A 1 16.40 -5.76 19.38
C MET A 1 16.60 -4.53 18.48
N SER A 2 17.74 -3.81 18.51
CA SER A 2 17.90 -2.55 17.73
C SER A 2 17.89 -2.72 16.19
N ASP A 3 18.62 -3.71 15.63
CA ASP A 3 18.67 -3.93 14.16
C ASP A 3 17.28 -4.21 13.55
N PHE A 4 16.47 -5.04 14.22
CA PHE A 4 15.10 -5.33 13.78
C PHE A 4 14.19 -4.10 13.84
N SER A 5 14.29 -3.29 14.90
CA SER A 5 13.51 -2.06 15.05
C SER A 5 13.82 -1.01 13.98
N VAL A 6 15.10 -0.87 13.60
CA VAL A 6 15.54 0.08 12.56
C VAL A 6 15.04 -0.34 11.18
N ARG A 7 15.16 -1.63 10.84
CA ARG A 7 14.63 -2.18 9.58
C ARG A 7 13.12 -2.01 9.46
N TYR A 8 12.41 -2.17 10.58
CA TYR A 8 10.98 -2.01 10.65
C TYR A 8 10.55 -0.54 10.44
N SER A 9 11.22 0.42 11.10
CA SER A 9 10.97 1.85 10.90
C SER A 9 11.10 2.26 9.43
N GLY A 10 12.17 1.83 8.75
CA GLY A 10 12.35 2.15 7.33
C GLY A 10 11.32 1.49 6.40
N MET A 11 10.74 0.36 6.81
CA MET A 11 9.68 -0.31 6.04
C MET A 11 8.33 0.39 6.22
N ASP A 12 7.98 0.83 7.44
CA ASP A 12 6.78 1.65 7.69
C ASP A 12 6.85 2.97 6.90
N ASP A 13 8.01 3.63 6.88
CA ASP A 13 8.22 4.87 6.11
C ASP A 13 8.02 4.63 4.60
N SER A 14 8.54 3.53 4.08
CA SER A 14 8.41 3.16 2.66
C SER A 14 6.96 2.80 2.31
N ALA A 15 6.23 2.13 3.21
CA ALA A 15 4.82 1.80 3.03
C ALA A 15 3.94 3.06 3.04
N PHE A 16 4.26 4.02 3.91
CA PHE A 16 3.58 5.31 3.94
C PHE A 16 3.80 6.10 2.65
N ASP A 17 5.06 6.21 2.18
CA ASP A 17 5.38 6.90 0.91
C ASP A 17 4.67 6.23 -0.27
N LEU A 18 4.67 4.90 -0.33
CA LEU A 18 4.01 4.17 -1.41
C LEU A 18 2.48 4.39 -1.38
N ARG A 19 1.85 4.41 -0.20
CA ARG A 19 0.43 4.76 -0.07
C ARG A 19 0.14 6.17 -0.56
N ALA A 20 0.95 7.15 -0.15
CA ALA A 20 0.78 8.53 -0.57
C ALA A 20 0.83 8.64 -2.11
N ARG A 21 1.82 8.00 -2.73
CA ARG A 21 1.94 7.93 -4.19
C ARG A 21 0.77 7.23 -4.87
N THR A 22 0.28 6.11 -4.31
CA THR A 22 -0.91 5.43 -4.84
C THR A 22 -2.13 6.34 -4.81
N GLN A 23 -2.30 7.13 -3.74
CA GLN A 23 -3.37 8.11 -3.64
C GLN A 23 -3.22 9.25 -4.66
N ASP A 24 -2.00 9.75 -4.87
CA ASP A 24 -1.72 10.78 -5.88
C ASP A 24 -2.03 10.30 -7.30
N ILE A 25 -1.70 9.05 -7.62
CA ILE A 25 -2.05 8.42 -8.91
C ILE A 25 -3.56 8.35 -9.06
N ARG A 26 -4.29 7.91 -8.02
CA ARG A 26 -5.75 7.85 -8.03
C ARG A 26 -6.37 9.21 -8.32
N ASN A 27 -5.92 10.24 -7.62
CA ASN A 27 -6.40 11.61 -7.81
C ASN A 27 -6.14 12.08 -9.25
N SER A 28 -4.94 11.80 -9.78
CA SER A 28 -4.57 12.15 -11.15
C SER A 28 -5.45 11.45 -12.20
N LEU A 29 -5.83 10.19 -11.97
CA LEU A 29 -6.77 9.45 -12.84
C LEU A 29 -8.18 10.03 -12.78
N ASP A 30 -8.64 10.47 -11.61
CA ASP A 30 -9.95 11.11 -11.45
C ASP A 30 -10.01 12.50 -12.11
N GLU A 31 -8.93 13.27 -12.02
CA GLU A 31 -8.77 14.52 -12.77
C GLU A 31 -8.75 14.29 -14.28
N LEU A 32 -8.01 13.29 -14.75
CA LEU A 32 -7.96 12.91 -16.15
C LEU A 32 -9.36 12.50 -16.64
N ALA A 33 -10.09 11.70 -15.86
CA ALA A 33 -11.46 11.30 -16.17
C ALA A 33 -12.39 12.50 -16.31
N THR A 34 -12.27 13.48 -15.42
CA THR A 34 -13.06 14.71 -15.46
C THR A 34 -12.75 15.53 -16.72
N LYS A 35 -11.46 15.71 -17.05
CA LYS A 35 -11.03 16.43 -18.27
C LYS A 35 -11.47 15.71 -19.55
N MET A 36 -11.41 14.38 -19.56
CA MET A 36 -11.82 13.60 -20.72
C MET A 36 -13.33 13.61 -20.92
N ALA A 37 -14.12 13.66 -19.85
CA ALA A 37 -15.56 13.81 -19.95
C ALA A 37 -15.99 15.09 -20.70
N THR A 38 -15.20 16.17 -20.62
CA THR A 38 -15.53 17.43 -21.32
C THR A 38 -15.23 17.39 -22.81
N VAL A 39 -14.27 16.56 -23.26
CA VAL A 39 -13.85 16.47 -24.67
C VAL A 39 -14.29 15.17 -25.35
N ARG A 40 -14.97 14.28 -24.62
CA ARG A 40 -15.38 12.95 -25.11
C ARG A 40 -16.22 13.00 -26.37
N GLY A 41 -17.06 14.03 -26.53
CA GLY A 41 -17.89 14.23 -27.73
C GLY A 41 -17.08 14.61 -28.98
N GLU A 42 -15.83 15.03 -28.83
CA GLU A 42 -14.92 15.43 -29.92
C GLU A 42 -13.98 14.31 -30.35
N LEU A 43 -13.94 13.20 -29.60
CA LEU A 43 -13.09 12.06 -29.89
C LEU A 43 -13.71 11.18 -30.96
N ASP A 44 -12.89 10.75 -31.91
CA ASP A 44 -13.24 9.64 -32.81
C ASP A 44 -13.48 8.35 -32.00
N GLY A 45 -14.44 7.53 -32.43
CA GLY A 45 -14.97 6.40 -31.67
C GLY A 45 -13.89 5.43 -31.18
N ALA A 46 -12.90 5.12 -32.02
CA ALA A 46 -11.78 4.27 -31.65
C ALA A 46 -10.88 4.89 -30.56
N THR A 47 -10.75 6.22 -30.54
CA THR A 47 -9.96 6.92 -29.52
C THR A 47 -10.68 6.92 -28.18
N ALA A 48 -12.00 7.14 -28.18
CA ALA A 48 -12.81 7.08 -26.97
C ALA A 48 -12.80 5.67 -26.34
N GLU A 49 -12.94 4.62 -27.17
CA GLU A 49 -12.89 3.23 -26.72
C GLU A 49 -11.51 2.86 -26.13
N ASN A 50 -10.42 3.22 -26.81
CA ASN A 50 -9.06 2.97 -26.31
C ASN A 50 -8.79 3.69 -24.99
N TYR A 51 -9.29 4.92 -24.86
CA TYR A 51 -9.21 5.68 -23.61
C TYR A 51 -9.96 4.97 -22.48
N ASP A 52 -11.21 4.57 -22.71
CA ASP A 52 -12.03 3.89 -21.71
C ASP A 52 -11.37 2.58 -21.24
N ALA A 53 -10.83 1.79 -22.17
CA ALA A 53 -10.11 0.56 -21.86
C ALA A 53 -8.85 0.83 -21.01
N SER A 54 -8.07 1.85 -21.37
CA SER A 54 -6.86 2.24 -20.64
C SER A 54 -7.20 2.76 -19.23
N MET A 55 -8.23 3.59 -19.11
CA MET A 55 -8.70 4.12 -17.84
C MET A 55 -9.21 3.01 -16.91
N ALA A 56 -9.96 2.04 -17.45
CA ALA A 56 -10.39 0.87 -16.70
C ALA A 56 -9.19 0.07 -16.17
N GLN A 57 -8.20 -0.20 -17.02
CA GLN A 57 -7.01 -0.93 -16.61
C GLN A 57 -6.19 -0.19 -15.55
N TRP A 58 -6.03 1.13 -15.67
CA TRP A 58 -5.31 1.92 -14.67
C TRP A 58 -6.02 1.91 -13.32
N ARG A 59 -7.35 2.01 -13.31
CA ARG A 59 -8.14 1.94 -12.07
C ARG A 59 -8.00 0.57 -11.39
N LEU A 60 -8.01 -0.52 -12.15
CA LEU A 60 -7.74 -1.86 -11.62
C LEU A 60 -6.35 -1.96 -11.00
N ASN A 61 -5.32 -1.46 -11.69
CA ASN A 61 -3.95 -1.50 -11.18
C ASN A 61 -3.79 -0.69 -9.88
N VAL A 62 -4.45 0.47 -9.76
CA VAL A 62 -4.47 1.27 -8.52
C VAL A 62 -5.15 0.52 -7.38
N GLN A 63 -6.30 -0.11 -7.65
CA GLN A 63 -6.99 -0.93 -6.67
C GLN A 63 -6.11 -2.11 -6.20
N ASP A 64 -5.41 -2.78 -7.12
CA ASP A 64 -4.49 -3.86 -6.77
C ASP A 64 -3.35 -3.37 -5.87
N MET A 65 -2.77 -2.19 -6.15
CA MET A 65 -1.77 -1.57 -5.29
C MET A 65 -2.32 -1.28 -3.89
N GLU A 66 -3.53 -0.74 -3.77
CA GLU A 66 -4.18 -0.49 -2.48
C GLU A 66 -4.36 -1.80 -1.67
N ILE A 67 -4.79 -2.88 -2.34
CA ILE A 67 -4.95 -4.19 -1.71
C ILE A 67 -3.61 -4.78 -1.26
N LEU A 68 -2.58 -4.70 -2.09
CA LEU A 68 -1.25 -5.21 -1.76
C LEU A 68 -0.64 -4.46 -0.58
N LEU A 69 -0.77 -3.13 -0.56
CA LEU A 69 -0.34 -2.29 0.57
C LEU A 69 -1.05 -2.68 1.87
N ALA A 70 -2.37 -2.85 1.84
CA ALA A 70 -3.13 -3.26 3.02
C ALA A 70 -2.70 -4.66 3.53
N LYS A 71 -2.43 -5.60 2.62
CA LYS A 71 -1.91 -6.93 2.99
C LYS A 71 -0.51 -6.85 3.59
N ALA A 72 0.37 -6.02 3.03
CA ALA A 72 1.72 -5.82 3.53
C ALA A 72 1.71 -5.29 4.97
N GLU A 73 0.86 -4.30 5.26
CA GLU A 73 0.72 -3.76 6.62
C GLU A 73 0.18 -4.76 7.63
N GLN A 74 -0.80 -5.57 7.23
CA GLN A 74 -1.30 -6.64 8.08
C GLN A 74 -0.20 -7.66 8.39
N ALA A 75 0.59 -8.06 7.39
CA ALA A 75 1.71 -8.96 7.59
C ALA A 75 2.77 -8.34 8.53
N LEU A 76 3.08 -7.06 8.37
CA LEU A 76 4.03 -6.35 9.23
C LEU A 76 3.55 -6.25 10.68
N THR A 77 2.27 -5.96 10.88
CA THR A 77 1.64 -5.94 12.20
C THR A 77 1.70 -7.32 12.85
N MET A 78 1.40 -8.39 12.11
CA MET A 78 1.49 -9.76 12.61
C MET A 78 2.92 -10.12 13.01
N ILE A 79 3.91 -9.78 12.18
CA ILE A 79 5.33 -10.02 12.50
C ILE A 79 5.70 -9.29 13.79
N ARG A 80 5.36 -8.00 13.92
CA ARG A 80 5.63 -7.20 15.12
C ARG A 80 5.05 -7.85 16.39
N ASN A 81 3.77 -8.24 16.34
CA ASN A 81 3.08 -8.85 17.47
C ASN A 81 3.71 -10.20 17.86
N ASN A 82 4.05 -11.03 16.87
CA ASN A 82 4.69 -12.33 17.10
C ASN A 82 6.07 -12.18 17.77
N TYR A 83 6.86 -11.20 17.34
CA TYR A 83 8.16 -10.91 17.98
C TYR A 83 8.00 -10.41 19.40
N GLN A 84 7.15 -9.41 19.65
CA GLN A 84 6.90 -8.90 21.01
C GLN A 84 6.46 -10.00 21.96
N ASN A 85 5.54 -10.87 21.52
CA ASN A 85 5.08 -12.00 22.30
C ASN A 85 6.19 -13.01 22.60
N THR A 86 7.08 -13.28 21.63
CA THR A 86 8.19 -14.22 21.80
C THR A 86 9.25 -13.66 22.75
N ASP A 87 9.63 -12.40 22.59
CA ASP A 87 10.63 -11.75 23.44
C ASP A 87 10.13 -11.61 24.89
N ASN A 88 8.86 -11.25 25.08
CA ASN A 88 8.24 -11.20 26.40
C ASN A 88 8.23 -12.57 27.09
N LYS A 89 7.94 -13.65 26.35
CA LYS A 89 7.98 -15.02 26.89
C LYS A 89 9.39 -15.41 27.30
N LEU A 90 10.37 -15.22 26.42
CA LEU A 90 11.76 -15.51 26.73
C LEU A 90 12.22 -14.71 27.95
N SER A 91 11.94 -13.40 27.99
CA SER A 91 12.29 -12.56 29.14
C SER A 91 11.72 -13.06 30.46
N LEU A 92 10.47 -13.54 30.47
CA LEU A 92 9.85 -14.12 31.67
C LEU A 92 10.51 -15.44 32.08
N GLU A 93 10.83 -16.31 31.11
CA GLU A 93 11.54 -17.57 31.37
C GLU A 93 12.94 -17.32 31.95
N TRP A 94 13.71 -16.38 31.39
CA TRP A 94 15.03 -16.00 31.90
C TRP A 94 14.99 -15.45 33.32
N VAL A 95 13.98 -14.62 33.65
CA VAL A 95 13.79 -14.10 35.01
C VAL A 95 13.41 -15.22 35.98
N SER A 96 12.65 -16.23 35.54
CA SER A 96 12.26 -17.38 36.36
C SER A 96 13.36 -18.41 36.61
N GLN A 97 14.34 -18.53 35.70
CA GLN A 97 15.49 -19.45 35.85
C GLN A 97 16.64 -18.86 36.67
N ASN A 98 16.71 -17.53 36.79
CA ASN A 98 17.76 -16.81 37.51
C ASN A 98 17.32 -16.27 38.88
N MET A 99 16.16 -16.75 39.39
CA MET A 99 15.72 -16.63 40.79
C MET A 99 15.74 -18.01 41.45
#